data_AF-A0A4T3F3N6-F1
#
_entry.id   AF-A0A4T3F3N6-F1
#
_cell.length_a   1.000
_cell.length_b   1.000
_cell.length_c   1.000
_cell.angle_alpha   90.00
_cell.angle_beta   90.00
_cell.angle_gamma   90.00
#
_symmetry.space_group_name_H-M   'P 1'
#
loop_
_entity.id
_entity.type
_entity.pdbx_description
1 polymer ?
#
loop_
_entity_poly.entity_id
_entity_poly.type
_entity_poly.pdbx_seq_one_letter_code
_entity_poly.pdbx_strand_id
1 'polypeptide(L)'
;MSAFGRKNGAGGMKAGARPSFGVAKPMQGGGAGGSAQDSGGEQFPPVPDEGAEAPMADAMPGMPGGSDAMSRLADRANSVNEASNEPTGFEASVHKIKEQVLPRLLERVDPEAAATLTKEELSEEFRPIILEVLAELKITLNRREQFALEKVLIDELLGFGPLEELLGDPDVTDIMVNGPDQTYIEKKGKLTIAPIKFRDESHLFQIAQRIVNQVGRRVDQTTPLADARLKDGSRVNVIVPPLSLRGTAISIRKFSEKPITIDMLKGFGSMSDKMATALKIAGACRMNVVISGGTGSGKTTMLNALSKMIDPGERVLTIEDAAELRLQQPHWLPLETRPPNLEGQGAITIGDLVKNALRMRPDRIILGEIRGAECFDLLAAMNTGHDGSMCTLHANSPRECLGRMENMILMGDIKIPKEAISRQIAESVDLIVQVKRLRDGSRRTTNITEVIGMEGDVIVTQELFKFEYLDESEDGKILGEFRSSGLRPYTLEKARQFGFDQAYLEACL
;
A
#
# COMPACT_ATOMS: atom_id res chain seq x y z
N MET A 1 18.11 -15.18 -61.05
CA MET A 1 19.32 -15.05 -60.20
C MET A 1 19.01 -15.78 -58.89
N SER A 2 19.36 -17.07 -58.75
CA SER A 2 20.64 -17.57 -58.19
C SER A 2 20.92 -17.00 -56.79
N ALA A 3 21.19 -17.73 -55.70
CA ALA A 3 21.69 -19.09 -55.57
C ALA A 3 21.51 -19.63 -54.13
N PHE A 4 21.22 -20.94 -54.01
CA PHE A 4 21.80 -21.99 -53.13
C PHE A 4 22.09 -21.73 -51.62
N GLY A 5 21.92 -22.69 -50.69
CA GLY A 5 21.71 -24.14 -50.75
C GLY A 5 21.47 -24.75 -49.34
N ARG A 6 20.65 -25.82 -49.20
CA ARG A 6 21.02 -27.25 -48.95
C ARG A 6 21.94 -27.47 -47.73
N LYS A 7 21.73 -28.44 -46.81
CA LYS A 7 21.15 -29.80 -46.92
C LYS A 7 21.03 -30.49 -45.53
N ASN A 8 19.99 -31.33 -45.37
CA ASN A 8 19.83 -32.69 -44.76
C ASN A 8 20.74 -33.14 -43.58
N GLY A 9 20.34 -33.96 -42.59
CA GLY A 9 19.29 -34.97 -42.33
C GLY A 9 19.77 -35.78 -41.08
N ALA A 10 19.12 -36.78 -40.45
CA ALA A 10 17.92 -37.59 -40.67
C ALA A 10 17.62 -38.43 -39.39
N GLY A 11 16.40 -38.98 -39.30
CA GLY A 11 16.01 -40.14 -38.46
C GLY A 11 15.13 -39.77 -37.25
N GLY A 12 13.93 -40.28 -37.03
CA GLY A 12 13.10 -41.29 -37.70
C GLY A 12 12.19 -41.96 -36.64
N MET A 13 10.86 -41.92 -36.82
CA MET A 13 9.81 -42.72 -36.14
C MET A 13 9.64 -42.53 -34.60
N LYS A 14 8.46 -42.60 -33.96
CA LYS A 14 7.10 -43.05 -34.29
C LYS A 14 6.12 -42.31 -33.34
N ALA A 15 4.89 -42.12 -33.80
CA ALA A 15 3.78 -41.49 -33.06
C ALA A 15 3.11 -42.44 -32.07
N GLY A 16 2.63 -41.88 -30.95
CA GLY A 16 1.47 -42.41 -30.21
C GLY A 16 1.77 -43.16 -28.91
N ALA A 17 1.81 -42.43 -27.78
CA ALA A 17 1.42 -42.98 -26.47
C ALA A 17 1.11 -41.84 -25.48
N ARG A 18 -0.15 -41.75 -25.04
CA ARG A 18 -0.57 -40.97 -23.87
C ARG A 18 -0.23 -41.77 -22.61
N PRO A 19 0.28 -41.18 -21.51
CA PRO A 19 0.29 -41.86 -20.23
C PRO A 19 -1.03 -41.61 -19.48
N SER A 20 -1.78 -42.67 -19.24
CA SER A 20 -2.94 -42.71 -18.34
C SER A 20 -2.48 -42.89 -16.89
N PHE A 21 -3.01 -42.06 -15.99
CA PHE A 21 -2.88 -42.21 -14.54
C PHE A 21 -3.58 -43.50 -14.06
N GLY A 22 -2.81 -44.41 -13.47
CA GLY A 22 -3.31 -45.63 -12.83
C GLY A 22 -3.50 -45.42 -11.33
N VAL A 23 -4.75 -45.55 -10.88
CA VAL A 23 -5.15 -45.64 -9.47
C VAL A 23 -5.01 -47.09 -9.03
N ALA A 24 -4.26 -47.37 -7.97
CA ALA A 24 -4.23 -48.69 -7.32
C ALA A 24 -4.73 -48.60 -5.88
N LYS A 25 -5.78 -49.38 -5.60
CA LYS A 25 -6.30 -49.70 -4.26
C LYS A 25 -5.87 -51.13 -3.86
N PRO A 26 -5.98 -51.50 -2.58
CA PRO A 26 -4.97 -52.30 -1.87
C PRO A 26 -5.34 -53.78 -1.76
N MET A 27 -4.34 -54.63 -1.48
CA MET A 27 -4.56 -55.96 -0.91
C MET A 27 -3.47 -56.36 0.11
N GLN A 28 -3.96 -56.57 1.34
CA GLN A 28 -3.67 -57.66 2.29
C GLN A 28 -2.31 -58.38 2.26
N GLY A 29 -1.53 -58.17 3.34
CA GLY A 29 -1.33 -59.17 4.40
C GLY A 29 -0.50 -60.43 4.11
N GLY A 30 0.67 -60.54 4.78
CA GLY A 30 1.28 -61.85 5.06
C GLY A 30 2.76 -61.84 5.44
N GLY A 31 3.06 -61.86 6.75
CA GLY A 31 3.98 -62.87 7.33
C GLY A 31 5.49 -62.61 7.46
N ALA A 32 5.90 -62.36 8.71
CA ALA A 32 7.06 -62.90 9.44
C ALA A 32 8.49 -62.35 9.21
N GLY A 33 9.10 -61.87 10.32
CA GLY A 33 10.54 -61.61 10.46
C GLY A 33 10.83 -60.89 11.78
N GLY A 34 11.44 -61.57 12.74
CA GLY A 34 11.51 -61.16 14.15
C GLY A 34 12.53 -60.09 14.55
N SER A 35 12.30 -59.61 15.79
CA SER A 35 13.22 -59.05 16.80
C SER A 35 13.89 -57.69 16.58
N ALA A 36 13.50 -56.66 17.35
CA ALA A 36 14.13 -56.28 18.64
C ALA A 36 13.83 -54.81 19.01
N GLN A 37 13.40 -54.60 20.26
CA GLN A 37 13.56 -53.42 21.13
C GLN A 37 13.36 -52.00 20.57
N ASP A 38 12.24 -51.36 20.92
CA ASP A 38 12.19 -50.22 21.86
C ASP A 38 10.73 -49.78 22.06
N SER A 39 10.19 -49.97 23.27
CA SER A 39 8.81 -49.58 23.63
C SER A 39 8.81 -48.23 24.34
N GLY A 40 8.56 -47.17 23.58
CA GLY A 40 8.22 -45.85 24.10
C GLY A 40 6.72 -45.58 23.92
N GLY A 41 6.04 -45.20 25.01
CA GLY A 41 4.82 -44.40 24.95
C GLY A 41 3.54 -45.03 25.50
N GLU A 42 3.37 -45.02 26.83
CA GLU A 42 2.05 -44.87 27.47
C GLU A 42 2.23 -44.12 28.80
N GLN A 43 2.04 -42.79 28.79
CA GLN A 43 2.00 -42.02 30.03
C GLN A 43 1.15 -40.75 29.86
N PHE A 44 -0.16 -40.92 29.72
CA PHE A 44 -1.12 -39.91 30.16
C PHE A 44 -1.87 -40.48 31.36
N PRO A 45 -1.84 -39.82 32.54
CA PRO A 45 -2.60 -40.28 33.70
C PRO A 45 -4.10 -39.99 33.52
N PRO A 46 -5.00 -40.83 34.07
CA PRO A 46 -6.44 -40.62 33.96
C PRO A 46 -6.91 -39.51 34.91
N VAL A 47 -7.90 -38.74 34.47
CA VAL A 47 -8.53 -37.65 35.24
C VAL A 47 -9.56 -38.26 36.20
N PRO A 48 -9.57 -37.93 37.51
CA PRO A 48 -10.63 -38.36 38.40
C PRO A 48 -11.84 -37.44 38.29
N ASP A 49 -13.01 -38.06 38.19
CA ASP A 49 -14.33 -37.47 38.37
C ASP A 49 -14.75 -37.71 39.83
N GLU A 50 -15.26 -36.69 40.52
CA GLU A 50 -16.27 -36.79 41.59
C GLU A 50 -16.46 -35.44 42.33
N GLY A 51 -17.73 -35.07 42.51
CA GLY A 51 -18.14 -33.96 43.36
C GLY A 51 -18.25 -34.35 44.84
N ALA A 52 -17.90 -33.41 45.72
CA ALA A 52 -18.34 -33.36 47.12
C ALA A 52 -18.19 -31.92 47.65
N GLU A 53 -19.15 -31.47 48.47
CA GLU A 53 -19.31 -30.10 48.98
C GLU A 53 -18.46 -29.75 50.22
N ALA A 54 -18.00 -28.48 50.26
CA ALA A 54 -17.79 -27.56 51.40
C ALA A 54 -16.59 -27.74 52.38
N PRO A 55 -16.08 -26.68 53.09
CA PRO A 55 -16.64 -25.32 53.28
C PRO A 55 -15.67 -24.13 53.07
N MET A 56 -16.24 -22.92 53.21
CA MET A 56 -15.64 -21.57 53.06
C MET A 56 -14.42 -21.27 53.93
N ALA A 57 -13.47 -20.51 53.37
CA ALA A 57 -12.54 -19.64 54.11
C ALA A 57 -12.25 -18.36 53.30
N ASP A 58 -12.34 -17.22 53.99
CA ASP A 58 -12.32 -15.85 53.45
C ASP A 58 -10.94 -15.36 52.94
N ALA A 59 -11.01 -14.69 51.78
CA ALA A 59 -10.35 -13.45 51.32
C ALA A 59 -8.84 -13.17 51.57
N MET A 60 -8.10 -12.96 50.47
CA MET A 60 -7.43 -11.69 50.09
C MET A 60 -7.08 -11.67 48.59
N PRO A 61 -7.08 -10.49 47.92
CA PRO A 61 -7.34 -10.37 46.48
C PRO A 61 -6.09 -10.60 45.62
N GLY A 62 -6.17 -11.62 44.76
CA GLY A 62 -5.19 -11.95 43.74
C GLY A 62 -5.39 -11.15 42.44
N MET A 63 -4.26 -10.96 41.75
CA MET A 63 -4.12 -10.49 40.38
C MET A 63 -5.24 -10.98 39.43
N PRO A 64 -5.70 -10.18 38.45
CA PRO A 64 -6.52 -10.71 37.37
C PRO A 64 -5.64 -11.54 36.43
N GLY A 65 -5.66 -12.86 36.64
CA GLY A 65 -5.10 -13.84 35.74
C GLY A 65 -6.06 -14.14 34.58
N GLY A 66 -5.56 -14.03 33.35
CA GLY A 66 -5.58 -15.14 32.39
C GLY A 66 -6.90 -15.61 31.76
N SER A 67 -8.04 -14.94 31.93
CA SER A 67 -9.31 -15.38 31.30
C SER A 67 -9.67 -14.69 29.98
N ASP A 68 -8.73 -14.01 29.31
CA ASP A 68 -9.15 -12.87 28.47
C ASP A 68 -8.74 -12.91 26.98
N ALA A 69 -8.00 -13.92 26.52
CA ALA A 69 -7.61 -13.98 25.09
C ALA A 69 -8.73 -14.56 24.20
N MET A 70 -9.42 -15.59 24.66
CA MET A 70 -10.50 -16.25 23.92
C MET A 70 -11.83 -15.48 24.01
N SER A 71 -12.08 -14.76 25.11
CA SER A 71 -13.18 -13.78 25.22
C SER A 71 -12.96 -12.63 24.25
N ARG A 72 -11.77 -12.00 24.23
CA ARG A 72 -11.43 -10.94 23.25
C ARG A 72 -11.53 -11.41 21.80
N LEU A 73 -11.18 -12.67 21.52
CA LEU A 73 -11.38 -13.27 20.19
C LEU A 73 -12.87 -13.43 19.86
N ALA A 74 -13.69 -13.89 20.82
CA ALA A 74 -15.13 -14.02 20.67
C ALA A 74 -15.83 -12.66 20.53
N ASP A 75 -15.44 -11.67 21.33
CA ASP A 75 -15.94 -10.30 21.28
C ASP A 75 -15.57 -9.65 19.94
N ARG A 76 -14.34 -9.88 19.44
CA ARG A 76 -13.93 -9.44 18.10
C ARG A 76 -14.70 -10.14 16.98
N ALA A 77 -14.99 -11.43 17.12
CA ALA A 77 -15.79 -12.18 16.15
C ALA A 77 -17.24 -11.69 16.11
N ASN A 78 -17.75 -11.21 17.24
CA ASN A 78 -19.11 -10.71 17.39
C ASN A 78 -19.23 -9.20 17.13
N SER A 79 -18.15 -8.43 17.19
CA SER A 79 -18.12 -7.00 16.89
C SER A 79 -18.06 -6.76 15.38
N VAL A 80 -19.17 -6.98 14.67
CA VAL A 80 -19.31 -6.58 13.26
C VAL A 80 -20.59 -5.77 13.05
N ASN A 81 -20.37 -4.48 12.82
CA ASN A 81 -21.20 -3.51 12.09
C ASN A 81 -22.67 -3.30 12.52
N GLU A 82 -22.85 -2.43 13.51
CA GLU A 82 -23.99 -1.49 13.51
C GLU A 82 -23.47 -0.07 13.35
N ALA A 83 -23.59 0.45 12.12
CA ALA A 83 -23.52 1.88 11.85
C ALA A 83 -24.27 2.16 10.55
N SER A 84 -25.60 2.06 10.59
CA SER A 84 -26.44 2.74 9.60
C SER A 84 -26.60 4.19 10.05
N ASN A 85 -25.65 5.05 9.65
CA ASN A 85 -25.95 6.49 9.63
C ASN A 85 -26.89 6.72 8.46
N GLU A 86 -28.20 6.73 8.72
CA GLU A 86 -29.14 7.28 7.76
C GLU A 86 -28.84 8.77 7.59
N PRO A 87 -28.84 9.29 6.35
CA PRO A 87 -28.66 10.72 6.11
C PRO A 87 -29.75 11.49 6.87
N THR A 88 -29.37 12.54 7.60
CA THR A 88 -30.34 13.30 8.42
C THR A 88 -30.84 14.54 7.68
N GLY A 89 -32.16 14.76 7.74
CA GLY A 89 -32.83 16.00 7.33
C GLY A 89 -32.68 16.40 5.85
N PHE A 90 -31.77 17.34 5.59
CA PHE A 90 -31.58 17.98 4.27
C PHE A 90 -31.05 17.01 3.21
N GLU A 91 -30.07 16.17 3.57
CA GLU A 91 -29.46 15.21 2.65
C GLU A 91 -30.42 14.09 2.27
N ALA A 92 -31.20 13.58 3.22
CA ALA A 92 -32.25 12.59 2.95
C ALA A 92 -33.33 13.13 2.00
N SER A 93 -33.67 14.42 2.14
CA SER A 93 -34.65 15.07 1.28
C SER A 93 -34.14 15.17 -0.16
N VAL A 94 -32.90 15.62 -0.37
CA VAL A 94 -32.26 15.67 -1.70
C VAL A 94 -32.12 14.28 -2.31
N HIS A 95 -31.75 13.26 -1.52
CA HIS A 95 -31.65 11.88 -2.00
C HIS A 95 -32.99 11.32 -2.47
N LYS A 96 -34.07 11.57 -1.72
CA LYS A 96 -35.42 11.13 -2.10
C LYS A 96 -35.92 11.82 -3.37
N ILE A 97 -35.60 13.10 -3.55
CA ILE A 97 -35.94 13.85 -4.77
C ILE A 97 -35.13 13.34 -5.96
N LYS A 98 -33.83 13.06 -5.78
CA LYS A 98 -32.95 12.46 -6.79
C LYS A 98 -33.55 11.18 -7.37
N GLU A 99 -34.01 10.26 -6.52
CA GLU A 99 -34.62 8.99 -6.95
C GLU A 99 -35.85 9.17 -7.86
N GLN A 100 -36.59 10.29 -7.72
CA GLN A 100 -37.76 10.58 -8.54
C GLN A 100 -37.43 11.30 -9.85
N VAL A 101 -36.39 12.13 -9.84
CA VAL A 101 -35.98 13.00 -10.96
C VAL A 101 -35.08 12.25 -11.94
N LEU A 102 -34.14 11.44 -11.43
CA LEU A 102 -33.10 10.78 -12.24
C LEU A 102 -33.65 9.88 -13.36
N PRO A 103 -34.68 9.03 -13.15
CA PRO A 103 -35.22 8.19 -14.23
C PRO A 103 -35.79 9.00 -15.39
N ARG A 104 -36.54 10.07 -15.10
CA ARG A 104 -37.12 10.97 -16.12
C ARG A 104 -36.07 11.79 -16.85
N LEU A 105 -34.98 12.13 -16.17
CA LEU A 105 -33.85 12.80 -16.77
C LEU A 105 -33.17 11.90 -17.79
N LEU A 106 -32.95 10.62 -17.45
CA LEU A 106 -32.33 9.63 -18.35
C LEU A 106 -33.19 9.30 -19.57
N GLU A 107 -34.51 9.36 -19.48
CA GLU A 107 -35.42 9.17 -20.63
C GLU A 107 -35.31 10.29 -21.69
N ARG A 108 -34.84 11.47 -21.28
CA ARG A 108 -34.75 12.67 -22.13
C ARG A 108 -33.36 12.96 -22.67
N VAL A 109 -32.39 12.15 -22.27
CA VAL A 109 -30.98 12.38 -22.56
C VAL A 109 -30.49 11.28 -23.47
N ASP A 110 -29.99 11.66 -24.64
CA ASP A 110 -29.29 10.74 -25.53
C ASP A 110 -27.87 10.47 -24.97
N PRO A 111 -27.54 9.22 -24.59
CA PRO A 111 -26.24 8.85 -24.05
C PRO A 111 -25.08 9.11 -25.04
N GLU A 112 -25.33 9.02 -26.35
CA GLU A 112 -24.29 9.21 -27.36
C GLU A 112 -23.96 10.69 -27.55
N ALA A 113 -24.98 11.56 -27.57
CA ALA A 113 -24.78 13.02 -27.62
C ALA A 113 -24.08 13.51 -26.35
N ALA A 114 -24.46 12.99 -25.19
CA ALA A 114 -23.85 13.33 -23.90
C ALA A 114 -22.36 12.96 -23.81
N ALA A 115 -21.91 11.91 -24.52
CA ALA A 115 -20.51 11.49 -24.50
C ALA A 115 -19.57 12.42 -25.30
N THR A 116 -20.10 13.33 -26.12
CA THR A 116 -19.32 14.20 -27.03
C THR A 116 -19.05 15.61 -26.51
N LEU A 117 -19.74 16.03 -25.44
CA LEU A 117 -19.66 17.39 -24.90
C LEU A 117 -18.72 17.46 -23.69
N THR A 118 -18.21 18.66 -23.41
CA THR A 118 -17.43 18.93 -22.18
C THR A 118 -18.33 18.96 -20.94
N LYS A 119 -17.74 18.84 -19.74
CA LYS A 119 -18.51 18.85 -18.47
C LYS A 119 -19.28 20.17 -18.31
N GLU A 120 -18.68 21.27 -18.75
CA GLU A 120 -19.23 22.61 -18.70
C GLU A 120 -20.43 22.77 -19.66
N GLU A 121 -20.27 22.40 -20.93
CA GLU A 121 -21.34 22.48 -21.94
C GLU A 121 -22.54 21.60 -21.57
N LEU A 122 -22.26 20.39 -21.11
CA LEU A 122 -23.30 19.43 -20.75
C LEU A 122 -24.01 19.83 -19.45
N SER A 123 -23.31 20.47 -18.50
CA SER A 123 -23.95 21.08 -17.34
C SER A 123 -24.90 22.22 -17.71
N GLU A 124 -24.58 23.02 -18.73
CA GLU A 124 -25.46 24.09 -19.20
C GLU A 124 -26.68 23.55 -19.94
N GLU A 125 -26.52 22.52 -20.77
CA GLU A 125 -27.59 21.84 -21.50
C GLU A 125 -28.54 21.08 -20.57
N PHE A 126 -28.04 20.46 -19.49
CA PHE A 126 -28.88 19.64 -18.60
C PHE A 126 -29.65 20.46 -17.58
N ARG A 127 -29.15 21.64 -17.21
CA ARG A 127 -29.84 22.53 -16.26
C ARG A 127 -31.30 22.82 -16.67
N PRO A 128 -31.63 23.25 -17.90
CA PRO A 128 -33.02 23.49 -18.29
C PRO A 128 -33.87 22.21 -18.25
N ILE A 129 -33.31 21.05 -18.61
CA ILE A 129 -34.01 19.76 -18.58
C ILE A 129 -34.35 19.35 -17.13
N ILE A 130 -33.40 19.54 -16.20
CA ILE A 130 -33.62 19.29 -14.77
C ILE A 130 -34.77 20.17 -14.24
N LEU A 131 -34.81 21.46 -14.63
CA LEU A 131 -35.87 22.38 -14.21
C LEU A 131 -37.24 21.99 -14.77
N GLU A 132 -37.30 21.52 -16.02
CA GLU A 132 -38.53 21.04 -16.64
C GLU A 132 -39.05 19.78 -15.92
N VAL A 133 -38.18 18.81 -15.62
CA VAL A 133 -38.55 17.60 -14.87
C VAL A 133 -39.05 17.94 -13.47
N LEU A 134 -38.42 18.90 -12.79
CA LEU A 134 -38.86 19.37 -11.46
C LEU A 134 -40.24 20.02 -11.52
N ALA A 135 -40.50 20.84 -12.54
CA ALA A 135 -41.79 21.49 -12.74
C ALA A 135 -42.91 20.47 -13.03
N GLU A 136 -42.66 19.48 -13.88
CA GLU A 136 -43.60 18.39 -14.16
C GLU A 136 -43.95 17.56 -12.93
N LEU A 137 -42.93 17.27 -12.12
CA LEU A 137 -43.09 16.55 -10.87
C LEU A 137 -43.76 17.38 -9.76
N LYS A 138 -43.98 18.68 -10.00
CA LYS A 138 -44.52 19.64 -9.03
C LYS A 138 -43.69 19.67 -7.74
N ILE A 139 -42.38 19.44 -7.86
CA ILE A 139 -41.46 19.49 -6.72
C ILE A 139 -41.02 20.94 -6.55
N THR A 140 -41.28 21.50 -5.38
CA THR A 140 -40.85 22.86 -5.03
C THR A 140 -39.60 22.75 -4.16
N LEU A 141 -38.50 23.33 -4.64
CA LEU A 141 -37.22 23.34 -3.93
C LEU A 141 -36.84 24.78 -3.62
N ASN A 142 -36.24 25.00 -2.45
CA ASN A 142 -35.56 26.27 -2.22
C ASN A 142 -34.27 26.34 -3.07
N ARG A 143 -33.72 27.53 -3.25
CA ARG A 143 -32.53 27.75 -4.11
C ARG A 143 -31.32 26.90 -3.71
N ARG A 144 -31.18 26.57 -2.42
CA ARG A 144 -30.09 25.75 -1.89
C ARG A 144 -30.28 24.27 -2.22
N GLU A 145 -31.51 23.75 -2.07
CA GLU A 145 -31.89 22.38 -2.44
C GLU A 145 -31.77 22.16 -3.95
N GLN A 146 -32.23 23.12 -4.74
CA GLN A 146 -32.11 23.07 -6.19
C GLN A 146 -30.64 23.00 -6.64
N PHE A 147 -29.77 23.85 -6.08
CA PHE A 147 -28.35 23.83 -6.41
C PHE A 147 -27.67 22.53 -5.98
N ALA A 148 -28.02 21.99 -4.80
CA ALA A 148 -27.51 20.71 -4.33
C ALA A 148 -27.97 19.55 -5.22
N LEU A 149 -29.24 19.53 -5.62
CA LEU A 149 -29.79 18.51 -6.52
C LEU A 149 -29.17 18.59 -7.92
N GLU A 150 -29.03 19.79 -8.50
CA GLU A 150 -28.36 20.01 -9.79
C GLU A 150 -26.95 19.41 -9.75
N LYS A 151 -26.17 19.74 -8.71
CA LYS A 151 -24.82 19.20 -8.53
C LYS A 151 -24.82 17.67 -8.47
N VAL A 152 -25.69 17.07 -7.65
CA VAL A 152 -25.77 15.61 -7.48
C VAL A 152 -26.19 14.91 -8.78
N LEU A 153 -27.12 15.48 -9.54
CA LEU A 153 -27.56 14.90 -10.83
C LEU A 153 -26.46 15.01 -11.89
N ILE A 154 -25.74 16.14 -11.95
CA ILE A 154 -24.60 16.32 -12.85
C ILE A 154 -23.48 15.32 -12.48
N ASP A 155 -23.17 15.17 -11.20
CA ASP A 155 -22.14 14.24 -10.73
C ASP A 155 -22.55 12.76 -10.99
N GLU A 156 -23.84 12.43 -10.97
CA GLU A 156 -24.36 11.11 -11.39
C GLU A 156 -24.16 10.85 -12.89
N LEU A 157 -24.52 11.83 -13.72
CA LEU A 157 -24.52 11.72 -15.18
C LEU A 157 -23.12 11.83 -15.80
N LEU A 158 -22.26 12.67 -15.24
CA LEU A 158 -20.95 13.01 -15.80
C LEU A 158 -19.78 12.64 -14.90
N GLY A 159 -19.97 12.67 -13.59
CA GLY A 159 -18.94 12.37 -12.61
C GLY A 159 -18.85 10.88 -12.29
N PHE A 160 -18.34 10.58 -11.10
CA PHE A 160 -18.24 9.23 -10.56
C PHE A 160 -19.47 8.83 -9.72
N GLY A 161 -20.59 9.55 -9.87
CA GLY A 161 -21.84 9.31 -9.18
C GLY A 161 -21.68 9.31 -7.66
N PRO A 162 -22.16 8.29 -6.94
CA PRO A 162 -22.05 8.23 -5.47
C PRO A 162 -20.61 8.31 -4.94
N LEU A 163 -19.60 8.00 -5.75
CA LEU A 163 -18.20 8.09 -5.34
C LEU A 163 -17.69 9.52 -5.18
N GLU A 164 -18.30 10.51 -5.84
CA GLU A 164 -17.86 11.91 -5.79
C GLU A 164 -17.90 12.48 -4.37
N GLU A 165 -18.89 12.08 -3.57
CA GLU A 165 -19.00 12.47 -2.16
C GLU A 165 -17.83 11.93 -1.33
N LEU A 166 -17.46 10.67 -1.54
CA LEU A 166 -16.34 10.03 -0.82
C LEU A 166 -14.98 10.54 -1.31
N LEU A 167 -14.85 10.82 -2.61
CA LEU A 167 -13.66 11.40 -3.21
C LEU A 167 -13.46 12.85 -2.74
N GLY A 168 -14.53 13.60 -2.52
CA GLY A 168 -14.48 14.95 -1.97
C GLY A 168 -14.17 15.03 -0.47
N ASP A 169 -14.40 13.95 0.30
CA ASP A 169 -14.17 13.95 1.75
C ASP A 169 -12.68 13.81 2.12
N PRO A 170 -12.01 14.84 2.66
CA PRO A 170 -10.57 14.80 2.99
C PRO A 170 -10.21 13.82 4.11
N ASP A 171 -11.18 13.33 4.90
CA ASP A 171 -10.95 12.35 5.96
C ASP A 171 -10.94 10.90 5.46
N VAL A 172 -11.39 10.65 4.22
CA VAL A 172 -11.37 9.33 3.57
C VAL A 172 -10.01 9.11 2.90
N THR A 173 -9.37 7.96 3.16
CA THR A 173 -8.08 7.59 2.54
C THR A 173 -8.21 6.49 1.49
N ASP A 174 -9.11 5.52 1.71
CA ASP A 174 -9.31 4.38 0.82
C ASP A 174 -10.82 4.13 0.68
N ILE A 175 -11.27 3.80 -0.53
CA ILE A 175 -12.67 3.46 -0.88
C ILE A 175 -12.66 2.07 -1.53
N MET A 176 -13.48 1.16 -1.03
CA MET A 176 -13.55 -0.22 -1.50
C MET A 176 -15.01 -0.59 -1.78
N VAL A 177 -15.37 -0.65 -3.06
CA VAL A 177 -16.69 -1.05 -3.55
C VAL A 177 -16.64 -2.53 -3.90
N ASN A 178 -17.46 -3.34 -3.23
CA ASN A 178 -17.53 -4.80 -3.44
C ASN A 178 -18.77 -5.22 -4.27
N GLY A 179 -19.51 -4.24 -4.79
CA GLY A 179 -20.76 -4.39 -5.51
C GLY A 179 -21.67 -3.17 -5.29
N PRO A 180 -22.86 -3.13 -5.91
CA PRO A 180 -23.72 -1.95 -5.89
C PRO A 180 -24.23 -1.56 -4.49
N ASP A 181 -24.38 -2.54 -3.60
CA ASP A 181 -24.97 -2.34 -2.26
C ASP A 181 -23.93 -2.21 -1.13
N GLN A 182 -22.64 -2.43 -1.40
CA GLN A 182 -21.63 -2.51 -0.34
C GLN A 182 -20.37 -1.73 -0.69
N THR A 183 -20.19 -0.60 -0.01
CA THR A 183 -18.97 0.21 -0.07
C THR A 183 -18.37 0.37 1.32
N TYR A 184 -17.07 0.13 1.44
CA TYR A 184 -16.27 0.41 2.63
C TYR A 184 -15.38 1.63 2.40
N ILE A 185 -15.12 2.38 3.46
CA ILE A 185 -14.16 3.48 3.48
C ILE A 185 -13.23 3.35 4.68
N GLU A 186 -11.96 3.75 4.49
CA GLU A 186 -11.02 3.97 5.59
C GLU A 186 -11.05 5.44 6.00
N LYS A 187 -11.42 5.71 7.27
CA LYS A 187 -11.28 7.02 7.91
C LYS A 187 -10.40 6.88 9.14
N LYS A 188 -9.37 7.72 9.25
CA LYS A 188 -8.43 7.74 10.40
C LYS A 188 -7.87 6.34 10.77
N GLY A 189 -7.58 5.50 9.76
CA GLY A 189 -7.01 4.17 9.98
C GLY A 189 -8.01 3.05 10.30
N LYS A 190 -9.31 3.36 10.35
CA LYS A 190 -10.39 2.40 10.65
C LYS A 190 -11.30 2.21 9.43
N LEU A 191 -11.63 0.95 9.14
CA LEU A 191 -12.54 0.58 8.07
C LEU A 191 -14.00 0.70 8.57
N THR A 192 -14.86 1.34 7.79
CA THR A 192 -16.29 1.52 8.09
C THR A 192 -17.13 1.37 6.82
N ILE A 193 -18.41 1.01 6.93
CA ILE A 193 -19.32 0.99 5.79
C ILE A 193 -19.70 2.43 5.44
N ALA A 194 -19.58 2.79 4.17
CA ALA A 194 -19.97 4.10 3.67
C ALA A 194 -21.49 4.16 3.47
N PRO A 195 -22.15 5.30 3.77
CA PRO A 195 -23.58 5.48 3.57
C PRO A 195 -23.93 5.80 2.11
N ILE A 196 -23.26 5.15 1.15
CA ILE A 196 -23.54 5.30 -0.29
C ILE A 196 -23.97 3.98 -0.88
N LYS A 197 -24.83 4.05 -1.90
CA LYS A 197 -25.24 2.91 -2.72
C LYS A 197 -25.27 3.29 -4.19
N PHE A 198 -25.00 2.32 -5.04
CA PHE A 198 -25.22 2.44 -6.47
C PHE A 198 -26.63 1.96 -6.80
N ARG A 199 -27.26 2.56 -7.82
CA ARG A 199 -28.58 2.16 -8.29
C ARG A 199 -28.68 0.66 -8.60
N ASP A 200 -27.72 0.15 -9.36
CA ASP A 200 -27.65 -1.24 -9.81
C ASP A 200 -26.22 -1.56 -10.29
N GLU A 201 -25.97 -2.83 -10.60
CA GLU A 201 -24.68 -3.31 -11.13
C GLU A 201 -24.31 -2.64 -12.47
N SER A 202 -25.29 -2.36 -13.34
CA SER A 202 -25.03 -1.71 -14.62
C SER A 202 -24.53 -0.28 -14.44
N HIS A 203 -25.05 0.45 -13.45
CA HIS A 203 -24.62 1.79 -13.09
C HIS A 203 -23.20 1.78 -12.52
N LEU A 204 -22.89 0.85 -11.62
CA LEU A 204 -21.53 0.68 -11.09
C LEU A 204 -20.53 0.34 -12.20
N PHE A 205 -20.89 -0.57 -13.10
CA PHE A 205 -20.08 -0.93 -14.26
C PHE A 205 -19.84 0.27 -15.20
N GLN A 206 -20.85 1.10 -15.47
CA GLN A 206 -20.69 2.32 -16.26
C GLN A 206 -19.75 3.34 -15.61
N ILE A 207 -19.79 3.49 -14.28
CA ILE A 207 -18.85 4.34 -13.53
C ILE A 207 -17.42 3.78 -13.67
N ALA A 208 -17.25 2.47 -13.49
CA ALA A 208 -15.96 1.80 -13.68
C ALA A 208 -15.39 2.03 -15.09
N GLN A 209 -16.22 1.88 -16.13
CA GLN A 209 -15.83 2.16 -17.51
C GLN A 209 -15.42 3.62 -17.72
N ARG A 210 -16.18 4.59 -17.17
CA ARG A 210 -15.83 6.02 -17.25
C ARG A 210 -14.47 6.31 -16.63
N ILE A 211 -14.18 5.76 -15.45
CA ILE A 211 -12.89 5.94 -14.77
C ILE A 211 -11.74 5.41 -15.64
N VAL A 212 -11.88 4.20 -16.19
CA VAL A 212 -10.84 3.54 -16.96
C VAL A 212 -10.63 4.20 -18.34
N ASN A 213 -11.72 4.67 -18.97
CA ASN A 213 -11.66 5.36 -20.25
C ASN A 213 -10.94 6.71 -20.17
N GLN A 214 -11.02 7.44 -19.04
CA GLN A 214 -10.32 8.72 -18.87
C GLN A 214 -8.79 8.60 -18.98
N VAL A 215 -8.22 7.42 -18.70
CA VAL A 215 -6.79 7.15 -18.84
C VAL A 215 -6.44 6.40 -20.12
N GLY A 216 -7.36 6.34 -21.08
CA GLY A 216 -7.16 5.68 -22.38
C GLY A 216 -7.08 4.15 -22.28
N ARG A 217 -7.64 3.55 -21.22
CA ARG A 217 -7.73 2.10 -21.05
C ARG A 217 -9.16 1.62 -21.28
N ARG A 218 -9.35 0.31 -21.33
CA ARG A 218 -10.67 -0.33 -21.47
C ARG A 218 -10.88 -1.37 -20.40
N VAL A 219 -12.14 -1.53 -19.97
CA VAL A 219 -12.60 -2.61 -19.11
C VAL A 219 -13.91 -3.18 -19.65
N ASP A 220 -13.92 -4.48 -19.88
CA ASP A 220 -15.06 -5.25 -20.40
C ASP A 220 -14.89 -6.74 -20.06
N GLN A 221 -15.79 -7.60 -20.55
CA GLN A 221 -15.73 -9.05 -20.26
C GLN A 221 -14.50 -9.75 -20.86
N THR A 222 -13.87 -9.17 -21.89
CA THR A 222 -12.63 -9.70 -22.50
C THR A 222 -11.38 -9.17 -21.79
N THR A 223 -11.45 -7.96 -21.24
CA THR A 223 -10.41 -7.33 -20.42
C THR A 223 -10.98 -6.97 -19.04
N PRO A 224 -11.18 -7.96 -18.14
CA PRO A 224 -11.93 -7.78 -16.90
C PRO A 224 -11.15 -7.12 -15.77
N LEU A 225 -9.88 -6.76 -15.99
CA LEU A 225 -8.99 -6.13 -15.03
C LEU A 225 -8.48 -4.82 -15.61
N ALA A 226 -8.55 -3.75 -14.82
CA ALA A 226 -7.99 -2.47 -15.21
C ALA A 226 -7.45 -1.68 -14.01
N ASP A 227 -6.28 -1.08 -14.20
CA ASP A 227 -5.73 -0.07 -13.31
C ASP A 227 -5.81 1.30 -13.98
N ALA A 228 -6.21 2.31 -13.23
CA ALA A 228 -6.38 3.68 -13.68
C ALA A 228 -5.90 4.70 -12.64
N ARG A 229 -5.81 5.96 -13.07
CA ARG A 229 -5.49 7.10 -12.22
C ARG A 229 -6.49 8.23 -12.47
N LEU A 230 -7.08 8.74 -11.39
CA LEU A 230 -7.96 9.90 -11.44
C LEU A 230 -7.14 11.19 -11.59
N LYS A 231 -7.80 12.28 -11.96
CA LYS A 231 -7.16 13.59 -12.19
C LYS A 231 -6.45 14.15 -10.94
N ASP A 232 -6.93 13.81 -9.75
CA ASP A 232 -6.34 14.16 -8.45
C ASP A 232 -5.09 13.32 -8.10
N GLY A 233 -4.77 12.30 -8.90
CA GLY A 233 -3.68 11.35 -8.66
C GLY A 233 -4.10 10.08 -7.94
N SER A 234 -5.36 9.95 -7.53
CA SER A 234 -5.89 8.77 -6.84
C SER A 234 -5.78 7.55 -7.74
N ARG A 235 -5.41 6.40 -7.15
CA ARG A 235 -5.26 5.15 -7.88
C ARG A 235 -6.54 4.34 -7.82
N VAL A 236 -6.93 3.78 -8.95
CA VAL A 236 -8.13 2.96 -9.05
C VAL A 236 -7.77 1.60 -9.63
N ASN A 237 -8.15 0.55 -8.93
CA ASN A 237 -8.18 -0.80 -9.47
C ASN A 237 -9.64 -1.21 -9.69
N VAL A 238 -9.92 -1.81 -10.85
CA VAL A 238 -11.24 -2.29 -11.25
C VAL A 238 -11.15 -3.76 -11.63
N ILE A 239 -12.08 -4.54 -11.12
CA ILE A 239 -12.31 -5.93 -11.52
C ILE A 239 -13.80 -6.15 -11.80
N VAL A 240 -14.11 -6.73 -12.96
CA VAL A 240 -15.49 -6.97 -13.41
C VAL A 240 -15.75 -8.47 -13.63
N PRO A 241 -17.02 -8.90 -13.74
CA PRO A 241 -17.36 -10.27 -14.13
C PRO A 241 -16.69 -10.67 -15.46
N PRO A 242 -16.26 -11.94 -15.62
CA PRO A 242 -16.56 -13.08 -14.75
C PRO A 242 -15.61 -13.27 -13.55
N LEU A 243 -14.57 -12.44 -13.39
CA LEU A 243 -13.57 -12.63 -12.33
C LEU A 243 -14.08 -12.20 -10.95
N SER A 244 -14.86 -11.14 -10.89
CA SER A 244 -15.57 -10.75 -9.67
C SER A 244 -16.97 -11.36 -9.64
N LEU A 245 -17.16 -12.35 -8.77
CA LEU A 245 -18.40 -13.15 -8.69
C LEU A 245 -19.59 -12.37 -8.12
N ARG A 246 -19.35 -11.23 -7.46
CA ARG A 246 -20.37 -10.38 -6.82
C ARG A 246 -20.74 -9.14 -7.63
N GLY A 247 -20.29 -9.06 -8.88
CA GLY A 247 -20.43 -7.87 -9.72
C GLY A 247 -19.14 -7.06 -9.75
N THR A 248 -19.21 -5.84 -10.26
CA THR A 248 -18.07 -4.95 -10.42
C THR A 248 -17.51 -4.56 -9.05
N ALA A 249 -16.20 -4.66 -8.88
CA ALA A 249 -15.52 -4.17 -7.69
C ALA A 249 -14.49 -3.10 -8.05
N ILE A 250 -14.43 -2.06 -7.23
CA ILE A 250 -13.56 -0.91 -7.41
C ILE A 250 -12.81 -0.66 -6.10
N SER A 251 -11.48 -0.59 -6.17
CA SER A 251 -10.64 -0.17 -5.05
C SER A 251 -9.95 1.13 -5.41
N ILE A 252 -10.26 2.20 -4.67
CA ILE A 252 -9.64 3.52 -4.83
C ILE A 252 -8.76 3.80 -3.62
N ARG A 253 -7.48 4.04 -3.86
CA ARG A 253 -6.60 4.66 -2.86
C ARG A 253 -6.50 6.15 -3.19
N LYS A 254 -7.04 6.98 -2.29
CA LYS A 254 -7.05 8.42 -2.50
C LYS A 254 -5.65 8.99 -2.40
N PHE A 255 -5.40 9.96 -3.26
CA PHE A 255 -4.20 10.77 -3.18
C PHE A 255 -4.34 11.77 -2.03
N SER A 256 -3.50 11.66 -1.00
CA SER A 256 -3.54 12.60 0.14
C SER A 256 -2.98 13.96 -0.26
N GLU A 257 -3.80 15.00 -0.23
CA GLU A 257 -3.38 16.37 -0.56
C GLU A 257 -2.43 16.99 0.48
N LYS A 258 -2.50 16.54 1.74
CA LYS A 258 -1.69 17.12 2.84
C LYS A 258 -0.36 16.39 3.00
N PRO A 259 0.80 17.07 2.79
CA PRO A 259 2.09 16.45 3.03
C PRO A 259 2.35 16.29 4.52
N ILE A 260 2.71 15.08 4.94
CA ILE A 260 3.10 14.77 6.33
C ILE A 260 4.58 15.11 6.50
N THR A 261 4.93 15.86 7.54
CA THR A 261 6.32 16.23 7.87
C THR A 261 6.86 15.40 9.02
N ILE A 262 8.20 15.41 9.21
CA ILE A 262 8.85 14.78 10.37
C ILE A 262 8.30 15.34 11.69
N ASP A 263 8.05 16.65 11.77
CA ASP A 263 7.46 17.28 12.96
C ASP A 263 6.04 16.81 13.26
N MET A 264 5.23 16.56 12.22
CA MET A 264 3.91 15.98 12.38
C MET A 264 3.99 14.53 12.86
N LEU A 265 4.86 13.71 12.27
CA LEU A 265 5.09 12.32 12.73
C LEU A 265 5.52 12.26 14.19
N LYS A 266 6.40 13.18 14.60
CA LYS A 266 6.78 13.38 15.99
C LYS A 266 5.57 13.76 16.86
N GLY A 267 4.75 14.72 16.43
CA GLY A 267 3.52 15.12 17.11
C GLY A 267 2.50 13.99 17.25
N PHE A 268 2.50 13.03 16.33
CA PHE A 268 1.69 11.81 16.41
C PHE A 268 2.26 10.73 17.35
N GLY A 269 3.43 10.97 17.94
CA GLY A 269 4.11 9.99 18.80
C GLY A 269 4.80 8.86 18.02
N SER A 270 5.05 9.04 16.72
CA SER A 270 5.71 8.03 15.88
C SER A 270 7.22 7.93 16.10
N MET A 271 7.84 8.93 16.76
CA MET A 271 9.27 9.00 17.09
C MET A 271 9.51 10.02 18.21
N SER A 272 10.70 10.01 18.83
CA SER A 272 11.13 11.04 19.79
C SER A 272 11.69 12.30 19.12
N ASP A 273 11.88 13.38 19.89
CA ASP A 273 12.56 14.60 19.42
C ASP A 273 13.97 14.32 18.90
N LYS A 274 14.75 13.49 19.61
CA LYS A 274 16.10 13.10 19.22
C LYS A 274 16.11 12.37 17.87
N MET A 275 15.21 11.40 17.70
CA MET A 275 15.06 10.69 16.42
C MET A 275 14.65 11.63 15.29
N ALA A 276 13.71 12.56 15.54
CA ALA A 276 13.30 13.55 14.56
C ALA A 276 14.48 14.42 14.12
N THR A 277 15.29 14.92 15.06
CA THR A 277 16.50 15.70 14.75
C THR A 277 17.50 14.90 13.93
N ALA A 278 17.80 13.65 14.34
CA ALA A 278 18.73 12.79 13.60
C ALA A 278 18.26 12.52 12.16
N LEU A 279 16.97 12.24 11.96
CA LEU A 279 16.38 12.01 10.63
C LEU A 279 16.38 13.27 9.76
N LYS A 280 16.13 14.44 10.35
CA LYS A 280 16.21 15.72 9.61
C LYS A 280 17.63 15.97 9.10
N ILE A 281 18.61 15.74 9.96
CA ILE A 281 20.03 15.88 9.61
C ILE A 281 20.42 14.85 8.54
N ALA A 282 19.97 13.60 8.65
CA ALA A 282 20.26 12.57 7.64
C ALA A 282 19.78 12.98 6.24
N GLY A 283 18.56 13.50 6.12
CA GLY A 283 18.03 13.98 4.84
C GLY A 283 18.81 15.18 4.28
N ALA A 284 19.17 16.14 5.15
CA ALA A 284 19.93 17.34 4.78
C ALA A 284 21.39 17.03 4.36
N CYS A 285 22.04 16.10 5.05
CA CYS A 285 23.45 15.76 4.86
C CYS A 285 23.71 14.69 3.77
N ARG A 286 22.76 14.52 2.84
CA ARG A 286 22.86 13.54 1.75
C ARG A 286 23.20 12.12 2.21
N MET A 287 22.64 11.67 3.34
CA MET A 287 22.76 10.26 3.72
C MET A 287 21.86 9.40 2.82
N ASN A 288 22.36 8.25 2.38
CA ASN A 288 21.60 7.26 1.64
C ASN A 288 20.71 6.47 2.60
N VAL A 289 19.40 6.66 2.51
CA VAL A 289 18.43 6.12 3.49
C VAL A 289 17.51 5.08 2.86
N VAL A 290 17.47 3.89 3.45
CA VAL A 290 16.50 2.84 3.12
C VAL A 290 15.40 2.83 4.18
N ILE A 291 14.17 3.12 3.80
CA ILE A 291 13.01 3.04 4.69
C ILE A 291 12.37 1.65 4.58
N SER A 292 12.39 0.87 5.65
CA SER A 292 11.90 -0.51 5.66
C SER A 292 10.64 -0.70 6.50
N GLY A 293 9.77 -1.63 6.11
CA GLY A 293 8.51 -1.89 6.83
C GLY A 293 7.47 -2.72 6.10
N GLY A 294 6.50 -3.25 6.85
CA GLY A 294 5.37 -3.99 6.31
C GLY A 294 4.41 -3.13 5.46
N THR A 295 3.38 -3.77 4.90
CA THR A 295 2.31 -3.06 4.18
C THR A 295 1.56 -2.13 5.13
N GLY A 296 1.29 -0.89 4.69
CA GLY A 296 0.55 0.09 5.47
C GLY A 296 1.27 0.64 6.71
N SER A 297 2.57 0.36 6.88
CA SER A 297 3.36 0.87 8.02
C SER A 297 3.75 2.35 7.91
N GLY A 298 3.58 2.97 6.74
CA GLY A 298 3.91 4.37 6.50
C GLY A 298 5.29 4.61 5.87
N LYS A 299 5.84 3.64 5.12
CA LYS A 299 7.15 3.80 4.44
C LYS A 299 7.20 5.00 3.50
N THR A 300 6.27 5.07 2.54
CA THR A 300 6.19 6.19 1.60
C THR A 300 5.95 7.51 2.32
N THR A 301 5.16 7.49 3.40
CA THR A 301 4.94 8.67 4.25
C THR A 301 6.23 9.16 4.91
N MET A 302 7.05 8.25 5.47
CA MET A 302 8.35 8.59 6.04
C MET A 302 9.31 9.10 4.96
N LEU A 303 9.36 8.45 3.79
CA LEU A 303 10.19 8.90 2.67
C LEU A 303 9.81 10.32 2.25
N ASN A 304 8.52 10.60 2.10
CA ASN A 304 8.02 11.92 1.71
C ASN A 304 8.24 12.98 2.80
N ALA A 305 8.26 12.59 4.07
CA ALA A 305 8.60 13.48 5.18
C ALA A 305 10.10 13.81 5.21
N LEU A 306 10.97 12.82 4.95
CA LEU A 306 12.41 12.97 4.83
C LEU A 306 12.81 13.79 3.61
N SER A 307 12.12 13.62 2.48
CA SER A 307 12.42 14.35 1.25
C SER A 307 12.30 15.87 1.41
N LYS A 308 11.50 16.36 2.37
CA LYS A 308 11.43 17.78 2.71
C LYS A 308 12.75 18.38 3.20
N MET A 309 13.68 17.54 3.66
CA MET A 309 14.99 17.96 4.17
C MET A 309 16.04 18.07 3.06
N ILE A 310 15.69 17.68 1.82
CA ILE A 310 16.56 17.86 0.66
C ILE A 310 16.66 19.36 0.34
N ASP A 311 17.89 19.83 0.11
CA ASP A 311 18.16 21.22 -0.23
C ASP A 311 17.37 21.66 -1.49
N PRO A 312 16.69 22.82 -1.48
CA PRO A 312 15.89 23.29 -2.61
C PRO A 312 16.67 23.52 -3.91
N GLY A 313 17.99 23.65 -3.87
CA GLY A 313 18.88 23.78 -5.02
C GLY A 313 19.17 22.45 -5.73
N GLU A 314 18.82 21.32 -5.14
CA GLU A 314 19.09 19.99 -5.70
C GLU A 314 18.04 19.58 -6.75
N ARG A 315 18.52 18.97 -7.84
CA ARG A 315 17.68 18.30 -8.83
C ARG A 315 17.35 16.89 -8.36
N VAL A 316 16.09 16.64 -8.05
CA VAL A 316 15.63 15.34 -7.54
C VAL A 316 14.77 14.62 -8.56
N LEU A 317 15.12 13.38 -8.88
CA LEU A 317 14.31 12.50 -9.70
C LEU A 317 13.65 11.44 -8.81
N THR A 318 12.33 11.33 -8.88
CA THR A 318 11.59 10.23 -8.26
C THR A 318 11.19 9.21 -9.32
N ILE A 319 11.31 7.92 -9.02
CA ILE A 319 10.90 6.84 -9.90
C ILE A 319 9.99 5.90 -9.11
N GLU A 320 8.77 5.70 -9.59
CA GLU A 320 7.76 4.91 -8.88
C GLU A 320 6.97 4.04 -9.86
N ASP A 321 6.45 2.90 -9.41
CA ASP A 321 5.50 2.13 -10.20
C ASP A 321 4.22 2.94 -10.50
N ALA A 322 3.84 3.74 -9.52
CA ALA A 322 2.85 4.77 -9.67
C ALA A 322 3.26 5.95 -8.78
N ALA A 323 3.10 7.19 -9.22
CA ALA A 323 3.57 8.33 -8.44
C ALA A 323 2.76 8.54 -7.14
N GLU A 324 3.36 8.30 -5.97
CA GLU A 324 2.84 8.69 -4.65
C GLU A 324 3.57 9.91 -4.09
N LEU A 325 4.85 10.08 -4.44
CA LEU A 325 5.70 11.08 -3.81
C LEU A 325 5.33 12.50 -4.25
N ARG A 326 5.50 13.44 -3.31
CA ARG A 326 5.21 14.87 -3.48
C ARG A 326 6.31 15.69 -2.84
N LEU A 327 7.40 15.81 -3.58
CA LEU A 327 8.53 16.61 -3.17
C LEU A 327 8.18 18.09 -3.23
N GLN A 328 8.74 18.86 -2.30
CA GLN A 328 8.57 20.32 -2.25
C GLN A 328 9.72 21.05 -2.95
N GLN A 329 10.72 20.29 -3.42
CA GLN A 329 11.88 20.80 -4.13
C GLN A 329 11.44 21.43 -5.47
N PRO A 330 11.87 22.67 -5.77
CA PRO A 330 11.55 23.32 -7.04
C PRO A 330 12.00 22.52 -8.27
N HIS A 331 13.15 21.84 -8.16
CA HIS A 331 13.75 21.11 -9.27
C HIS A 331 13.47 19.61 -9.20
N TRP A 332 12.19 19.26 -9.05
CA TRP A 332 11.74 17.88 -8.97
C TRP A 332 11.22 17.37 -10.32
N LEU A 333 11.64 16.17 -10.71
CA LEU A 333 11.13 15.46 -11.88
C LEU A 333 10.57 14.08 -11.47
N PRO A 334 9.24 13.89 -11.48
CA PRO A 334 8.64 12.58 -11.27
C PRO A 334 8.67 11.74 -12.54
N LEU A 335 9.10 10.49 -12.40
CA LEU A 335 9.09 9.46 -13.43
C LEU A 335 8.26 8.28 -12.94
N GLU A 336 7.55 7.64 -13.86
CA GLU A 336 6.66 6.52 -13.57
C GLU A 336 6.91 5.38 -14.53
N THR A 337 6.83 4.14 -14.03
CA THR A 337 6.94 2.96 -14.87
C THR A 337 5.76 2.86 -15.84
N ARG A 338 5.93 2.05 -16.88
CA ARG A 338 4.84 1.74 -17.80
C ARG A 338 4.65 0.22 -17.80
N PRO A 339 3.50 -0.31 -17.36
CA PRO A 339 3.24 -1.73 -17.50
C PRO A 339 3.18 -2.13 -19.00
N PRO A 340 3.38 -3.41 -19.33
CA PRO A 340 3.21 -3.87 -20.70
C PRO A 340 1.77 -3.67 -21.17
N ASN A 341 1.58 -3.56 -22.49
CA ASN A 341 0.26 -3.62 -23.12
C ASN A 341 -0.33 -5.04 -23.01
N LEU A 342 -1.56 -5.23 -23.48
CA LEU A 342 -2.26 -6.54 -23.46
C LEU A 342 -1.49 -7.65 -24.19
N GLU A 343 -0.59 -7.30 -25.11
CA GLU A 343 0.26 -8.21 -25.87
C GLU A 343 1.60 -8.50 -25.16
N GLY A 344 1.79 -7.99 -23.94
CA GLY A 344 3.02 -8.16 -23.16
C GLY A 344 4.19 -7.25 -23.59
N GLN A 345 3.95 -6.27 -24.45
CA GLN A 345 4.99 -5.42 -25.05
C GLN A 345 5.03 -4.01 -24.45
N GLY A 346 6.18 -3.35 -24.59
CA GLY A 346 6.32 -1.94 -24.28
C GLY A 346 6.41 -1.61 -22.78
N ALA A 347 6.70 -2.59 -21.92
CA ALA A 347 6.99 -2.34 -20.51
C ALA A 347 8.22 -1.42 -20.37
N ILE A 348 8.14 -0.47 -19.44
CA ILE A 348 9.28 0.36 -18.99
C ILE A 348 9.37 0.14 -17.48
N THR A 349 10.44 -0.51 -17.03
CA THR A 349 10.64 -0.90 -15.63
C THR A 349 11.30 0.20 -14.81
N ILE A 350 11.33 0.05 -13.48
CA ILE A 350 12.11 0.95 -12.60
C ILE A 350 13.58 0.94 -13.01
N GLY A 351 14.17 -0.24 -13.29
CA GLY A 351 15.56 -0.36 -13.73
C GLY A 351 15.85 0.41 -15.03
N ASP A 352 14.94 0.40 -16.00
CA ASP A 352 15.07 1.18 -17.24
C ASP A 352 15.11 2.69 -16.95
N LEU A 353 14.23 3.14 -16.06
CA LEU A 353 14.16 4.55 -15.65
C LEU A 353 15.37 4.97 -14.82
N VAL A 354 15.91 4.13 -13.95
CA VAL A 354 17.14 4.42 -13.18
C VAL A 354 18.31 4.62 -14.14
N LYS A 355 18.51 3.70 -15.08
CA LYS A 355 19.58 3.80 -16.09
C LYS A 355 19.43 5.04 -16.96
N ASN A 356 18.20 5.44 -17.28
CA ASN A 356 17.94 6.68 -18.00
C ASN A 356 18.21 7.91 -17.11
N ALA A 357 17.78 7.89 -15.85
CA ALA A 357 17.92 8.97 -14.89
C ALA A 357 19.38 9.39 -14.68
N LEU A 358 20.32 8.44 -14.69
CA LEU A 358 21.76 8.72 -14.60
C LEU A 358 22.28 9.66 -15.71
N ARG A 359 21.58 9.77 -16.85
CA ARG A 359 21.92 10.70 -17.95
C ARG A 359 21.24 12.07 -17.82
N MET A 360 20.37 12.24 -16.84
CA MET A 360 19.55 13.43 -16.63
C MET A 360 20.16 14.41 -15.61
N ARG A 361 21.43 14.17 -15.24
CA ARG A 361 22.19 14.93 -14.24
C ARG A 361 21.40 15.15 -12.93
N PRO A 362 20.88 14.09 -12.29
CA PRO A 362 20.25 14.25 -10.98
C PRO A 362 21.30 14.54 -9.91
N ASP A 363 20.94 15.28 -8.87
CA ASP A 363 21.68 15.29 -7.60
C ASP A 363 21.27 14.08 -6.75
N ARG A 364 19.97 13.71 -6.77
CA ARG A 364 19.42 12.56 -6.06
C ARG A 364 18.46 11.73 -6.91
N ILE A 365 18.49 10.42 -6.71
CA ILE A 365 17.49 9.49 -7.26
C ILE A 365 16.74 8.87 -6.08
N ILE A 366 15.41 8.96 -6.13
CA ILE A 366 14.54 8.38 -5.10
C ILE A 366 13.66 7.32 -5.74
N LEU A 367 13.73 6.10 -5.23
CA LEU A 367 12.84 5.02 -5.67
C LEU A 367 11.69 4.88 -4.68
N GLY A 368 10.45 4.96 -5.18
CA GLY A 368 9.26 4.82 -4.34
C GLY A 368 9.26 3.49 -3.58
N GLU A 369 9.59 2.40 -4.25
CA GLU A 369 9.75 1.07 -3.65
C GLU A 369 10.68 0.22 -4.51
N ILE A 370 11.61 -0.51 -3.90
CA ILE A 370 12.42 -1.53 -4.57
C ILE A 370 11.84 -2.93 -4.33
N ARG A 371 11.73 -3.71 -5.41
CA ARG A 371 11.11 -5.04 -5.47
C ARG A 371 11.97 -6.08 -6.19
N GLY A 372 13.02 -5.67 -6.92
CA GLY A 372 13.85 -6.57 -7.71
C GLY A 372 15.23 -6.02 -8.04
N ALA A 373 15.73 -6.41 -9.22
CA ALA A 373 17.11 -6.19 -9.64
C ALA A 373 17.51 -4.70 -9.75
N GLU A 374 16.54 -3.78 -9.85
CA GLU A 374 16.77 -2.33 -9.83
C GLU A 374 17.46 -1.86 -8.53
N CYS A 375 17.41 -2.67 -7.46
CA CYS A 375 18.19 -2.46 -6.25
C CYS A 375 19.69 -2.27 -6.56
N PHE A 376 20.24 -3.07 -7.48
CA PHE A 376 21.64 -2.95 -7.88
C PHE A 376 21.94 -1.62 -8.59
N ASP A 377 21.04 -1.22 -9.51
CA ASP A 377 21.18 0.04 -10.26
C ASP A 377 21.12 1.25 -9.31
N LEU A 378 20.27 1.20 -8.27
CA LEU A 378 20.20 2.23 -7.23
C LEU A 378 21.48 2.31 -6.40
N LEU A 379 22.00 1.17 -5.95
CA LEU A 379 23.26 1.14 -5.19
C LEU A 379 24.44 1.66 -6.02
N ALA A 380 24.47 1.32 -7.32
CA ALA A 380 25.44 1.88 -8.23
C ALA A 380 25.30 3.41 -8.37
N ALA A 381 24.07 3.94 -8.42
CA ALA A 381 23.84 5.38 -8.44
C ALA A 381 24.35 6.06 -7.17
N MET A 382 24.06 5.49 -6.00
CA MET A 382 24.53 5.96 -4.68
C MET A 382 26.05 6.11 -4.63
N ASN A 383 26.80 5.16 -5.21
CA ASN A 383 28.27 5.20 -5.21
C ASN A 383 28.87 6.07 -6.32
N THR A 384 28.09 6.55 -7.29
CA THR A 384 28.58 7.27 -8.48
C THR A 384 28.19 8.75 -8.49
N GLY A 385 28.13 9.37 -7.30
CA GLY A 385 27.92 10.81 -7.15
C GLY A 385 26.45 11.24 -7.04
N HIS A 386 25.54 10.30 -6.77
CA HIS A 386 24.11 10.58 -6.49
C HIS A 386 23.80 10.29 -5.01
N ASP A 387 24.64 10.81 -4.12
CA ASP A 387 24.49 10.69 -2.66
C ASP A 387 23.18 11.31 -2.18
N GLY A 388 22.66 10.83 -1.06
CA GLY A 388 21.38 11.28 -0.51
C GLY A 388 20.18 10.64 -1.17
N SER A 389 20.40 9.59 -1.98
CA SER A 389 19.36 8.78 -2.59
C SER A 389 18.58 8.01 -1.53
N MET A 390 17.29 7.78 -1.78
CA MET A 390 16.41 7.13 -0.81
C MET A 390 15.53 6.10 -1.49
N CYS A 391 15.16 5.06 -0.77
CA CYS A 391 14.16 4.12 -1.25
C CYS A 391 13.31 3.52 -0.13
N THR A 392 12.21 2.88 -0.50
CA THR A 392 11.47 2.02 0.42
C THR A 392 11.59 0.55 0.07
N LEU A 393 11.58 -0.31 1.08
CA LEU A 393 11.64 -1.77 0.92
C LEU A 393 10.74 -2.48 1.95
N HIS A 394 10.10 -3.58 1.55
CA HIS A 394 9.35 -4.40 2.47
C HIS A 394 10.26 -5.30 3.32
N ALA A 395 10.35 -5.07 4.63
CA ALA A 395 11.04 -5.92 5.59
C ALA A 395 10.49 -5.73 7.02
N ASN A 396 10.62 -6.76 7.87
CA ASN A 396 10.14 -6.73 9.25
C ASN A 396 11.24 -6.35 10.26
N SER A 397 12.49 -6.27 9.82
CA SER A 397 13.63 -5.79 10.61
C SER A 397 14.72 -5.17 9.71
N PRO A 398 15.61 -4.33 10.27
CA PRO A 398 16.79 -3.83 9.54
C PRO A 398 17.69 -4.94 8.99
N ARG A 399 17.88 -6.02 9.74
CA ARG A 399 18.67 -7.18 9.27
C ARG A 399 18.01 -7.90 8.08
N GLU A 400 16.69 -8.09 8.13
CA GLU A 400 15.94 -8.67 7.01
C GLU A 400 15.96 -7.74 5.79
N CYS A 401 15.98 -6.42 5.99
CA CYS A 401 16.11 -5.43 4.92
C CYS A 401 17.37 -5.68 4.08
N LEU A 402 18.53 -5.84 4.73
CA LEU A 402 19.80 -6.15 4.06
C LEU A 402 19.73 -7.47 3.29
N GLY A 403 19.25 -8.55 3.93
CA GLY A 403 19.12 -9.85 3.27
C GLY A 403 18.15 -9.83 2.09
N ARG A 404 17.11 -8.99 2.13
CA ARG A 404 16.21 -8.80 0.98
C ARG A 404 16.87 -8.05 -0.15
N MET A 405 17.67 -7.02 0.13
CA MET A 405 18.45 -6.34 -0.89
C MET A 405 19.42 -7.32 -1.59
N GLU A 406 20.11 -8.18 -0.83
CA GLU A 406 20.96 -9.24 -1.39
C GLU A 406 20.16 -10.17 -2.33
N ASN A 407 19.01 -10.66 -1.87
CA ASN A 407 18.17 -11.55 -2.66
C ASN A 407 17.60 -10.89 -3.93
N MET A 408 17.18 -9.63 -3.84
CA MET A 408 16.66 -8.86 -4.98
C MET A 408 17.72 -8.69 -6.07
N ILE A 409 18.98 -8.47 -5.69
CA ILE A 409 20.09 -8.34 -6.63
C ILE A 409 20.41 -9.71 -7.26
N LEU A 410 20.35 -10.79 -6.49
CA LEU A 410 20.53 -12.16 -6.98
C LEU A 410 19.44 -12.64 -7.95
N MET A 411 18.26 -12.01 -7.95
CA MET A 411 17.20 -12.27 -8.93
C MET A 411 17.48 -11.67 -10.31
N GLY A 412 18.47 -10.78 -10.42
CA GLY A 412 18.88 -10.19 -11.69
C GLY A 412 19.60 -11.18 -12.61
N ASP A 413 19.71 -10.82 -13.89
CA ASP A 413 20.35 -11.67 -14.91
C ASP A 413 21.88 -11.80 -14.72
N ILE A 414 22.49 -10.84 -14.02
CA ILE A 414 23.92 -10.79 -13.80
C ILE A 414 24.27 -11.63 -12.56
N LYS A 415 25.08 -12.67 -12.77
CA LYS A 415 25.61 -13.47 -11.66
C LYS A 415 26.74 -12.73 -10.96
N ILE A 416 26.41 -12.08 -9.84
CA ILE A 416 27.37 -11.39 -8.99
C ILE A 416 27.62 -12.24 -7.74
N PRO A 417 28.89 -12.46 -7.33
CA PRO A 417 29.19 -13.14 -6.07
C PRO A 417 28.53 -12.44 -4.89
N LYS A 418 27.97 -13.21 -3.94
CA LYS A 418 27.27 -12.66 -2.77
C LYS A 418 28.13 -11.64 -2.01
N GLU A 419 29.40 -11.94 -1.79
CA GLU A 419 30.34 -11.05 -1.08
C GLU A 419 30.43 -9.67 -1.74
N ALA A 420 30.46 -9.61 -3.08
CA ALA A 420 30.50 -8.34 -3.81
C ALA A 420 29.18 -7.56 -3.66
N ILE A 421 28.04 -8.27 -3.63
CA ILE A 421 26.73 -7.65 -3.37
C ILE A 421 26.69 -7.07 -1.95
N SER A 422 27.08 -7.86 -0.95
CA SER A 422 27.09 -7.42 0.45
C SER A 422 28.02 -6.22 0.65
N ARG A 423 29.18 -6.21 -0.01
CA ARG A 423 30.09 -5.05 -0.01
C ARG A 423 29.47 -3.82 -0.61
N GLN A 424 28.83 -3.96 -1.78
CA GLN A 424 28.17 -2.83 -2.42
C GLN A 424 27.03 -2.27 -1.58
N ILE A 425 26.23 -3.12 -0.91
CA ILE A 425 25.20 -2.65 0.02
C ILE A 425 25.85 -1.89 1.20
N ALA A 426 26.90 -2.46 1.80
CA ALA A 426 27.57 -1.89 2.96
C ALA A 426 28.25 -0.54 2.68
N GLU A 427 28.75 -0.32 1.46
CA GLU A 427 29.38 0.93 1.04
C GLU A 427 28.36 2.01 0.63
N SER A 428 27.19 1.60 0.13
CA SER A 428 26.20 2.54 -0.42
C SER A 428 25.19 3.04 0.61
N VAL A 429 24.71 2.16 1.49
CA VAL A 429 23.62 2.47 2.43
C VAL A 429 24.20 3.08 3.69
N ASP A 430 23.71 4.25 4.10
CA ASP A 430 24.12 4.86 5.38
C ASP A 430 23.19 4.44 6.51
N LEU A 431 21.87 4.57 6.29
CA LEU A 431 20.85 4.37 7.32
C LEU A 431 19.71 3.49 6.83
N ILE A 432 19.21 2.64 7.73
CA ILE A 432 17.97 1.90 7.61
C ILE A 432 16.99 2.43 8.65
N VAL A 433 15.85 2.94 8.19
CA VAL A 433 14.77 3.45 9.04
C VAL A 433 13.62 2.46 9.02
N GLN A 434 13.45 1.72 10.11
CA GLN A 434 12.40 0.72 10.23
C GLN A 434 11.10 1.36 10.76
N VAL A 435 10.02 1.26 10.00
CA VAL A 435 8.67 1.69 10.40
C VAL A 435 7.72 0.50 10.50
N LYS A 436 6.87 0.50 11.53
CA LYS A 436 5.86 -0.54 11.78
C LYS A 436 4.50 0.06 12.09
N ARG A 437 3.44 -0.58 11.59
CA ARG A 437 2.07 -0.44 12.12
C ARG A 437 1.93 -1.45 13.26
N LEU A 438 1.67 -0.95 14.46
CA LEU A 438 1.47 -1.77 15.65
C LEU A 438 0.00 -2.26 15.72
N ARG A 439 -0.28 -3.19 16.63
CA ARG A 439 -1.61 -3.80 16.80
C ARG A 439 -2.71 -2.81 17.20
N ASP A 440 -2.34 -1.74 17.88
CA ASP A 440 -3.25 -0.63 18.24
C ASP A 440 -3.54 0.32 17.06
N GLY A 441 -3.02 0.00 15.86
CA GLY A 441 -3.15 0.81 14.65
C GLY A 441 -2.14 1.96 14.57
N SER A 442 -1.39 2.26 15.65
CA SER A 442 -0.38 3.31 15.63
C SER A 442 0.78 2.96 14.70
N ARG A 443 1.34 3.98 14.04
CA ARG A 443 2.54 3.83 13.20
C ARG A 443 3.73 4.40 13.96
N ARG A 444 4.80 3.61 14.13
CA ARG A 444 6.01 4.04 14.84
C ARG A 444 7.28 3.69 14.06
N THR A 445 8.28 4.54 14.22
CA THR A 445 9.66 4.27 13.78
C THR A 445 10.30 3.40 14.86
N THR A 446 10.46 2.11 14.59
CA THR A 446 10.91 1.18 15.63
C THR A 446 12.42 1.09 15.73
N ASN A 447 13.14 1.33 14.65
CA ASN A 447 14.60 1.27 14.65
C ASN A 447 15.15 2.33 13.68
N ILE A 448 16.25 2.96 14.06
CA ILE A 448 17.14 3.69 13.15
C ILE A 448 18.50 3.02 13.30
N THR A 449 18.96 2.40 12.23
CA THR A 449 20.16 1.56 12.23
C THR A 449 21.11 2.08 11.16
N GLU A 450 22.35 2.35 11.50
CA GLU A 450 23.37 2.68 10.51
C GLU A 450 24.11 1.43 10.04
N VAL A 451 24.52 1.44 8.77
CA VAL A 451 25.36 0.40 8.18
C VAL A 451 26.80 0.89 8.24
N ILE A 452 27.67 0.13 8.90
CA ILE A 452 29.03 0.60 9.22
C ILE A 452 30.10 0.05 8.28
N GLY A 453 29.79 -1.04 7.57
CA GLY A 453 30.74 -1.73 6.70
C GLY A 453 30.57 -3.25 6.78
N MET A 454 31.67 -3.98 6.59
CA MET A 454 31.70 -5.44 6.62
C MET A 454 32.75 -5.98 7.60
N GLU A 455 32.44 -7.13 8.20
CA GLU A 455 33.39 -7.98 8.91
C GLU A 455 33.34 -9.38 8.27
N GLY A 456 34.38 -9.71 7.50
CA GLY A 456 34.34 -10.86 6.59
C GLY A 456 33.21 -10.73 5.58
N ASP A 457 32.31 -11.71 5.54
CA ASP A 457 31.16 -11.77 4.62
C ASP A 457 29.87 -11.18 5.22
N VAL A 458 29.94 -10.59 6.42
CA VAL A 458 28.76 -10.10 7.15
C VAL A 458 28.74 -8.58 7.14
N ILE A 459 27.61 -8.00 6.71
CA ILE A 459 27.36 -6.57 6.85
C ILE A 459 27.14 -6.24 8.33
N VAL A 460 27.94 -5.34 8.86
CA VAL A 460 27.85 -4.91 10.25
C VAL A 460 26.99 -3.65 10.33
N THR A 461 26.20 -3.56 11.39
CA THR A 461 25.27 -2.46 11.63
C THR A 461 25.34 -1.99 13.08
N GLN A 462 25.05 -0.72 13.31
CA GLN A 462 24.93 -0.14 14.65
C GLN A 462 23.50 0.44 14.82
N GLU A 463 22.79 0.01 15.86
CA GLU A 463 21.49 0.58 16.18
C GLU A 463 21.67 1.90 16.92
N LEU A 464 21.14 3.00 16.37
CA LEU A 464 21.18 4.32 16.99
C LEU A 464 19.96 4.53 17.89
N PHE A 465 18.80 4.09 17.43
CA PHE A 465 17.54 4.24 18.17
C PHE A 465 16.69 2.99 18.07
N LYS A 466 15.97 2.68 19.15
CA LYS A 466 15.01 1.57 19.22
C LYS A 466 13.76 1.96 19.98
N PHE A 467 12.62 1.51 19.50
CA PHE A 467 11.37 1.52 20.25
C PHE A 467 11.27 0.25 21.11
N GLU A 468 11.12 0.43 22.42
CA GLU A 468 10.89 -0.65 23.37
C GLU A 468 9.43 -0.65 23.81
N TYR A 469 8.79 -1.80 23.62
CA TYR A 469 7.47 -2.07 24.17
C TYR A 469 7.58 -2.19 25.69
N LEU A 470 6.76 -1.46 26.42
CA LEU A 470 6.69 -1.54 27.89
C LEU A 470 5.44 -2.28 28.31
N ASP A 471 4.27 -1.80 27.89
CA ASP A 471 2.98 -2.36 28.31
C ASP A 471 1.84 -2.02 27.33
N GLU A 472 0.63 -2.44 27.64
CA GLU A 472 -0.61 -2.12 26.92
C GLU A 472 -1.64 -1.57 27.90
N SER A 473 -2.27 -0.45 27.56
CA SER A 473 -3.35 0.12 28.38
C SER A 473 -4.60 -0.77 28.32
N GLU A 474 -5.53 -0.57 29.26
CA GLU A 474 -6.84 -1.26 29.26
C GLU A 474 -7.60 -1.09 27.92
N ASP A 475 -7.49 0.08 27.28
CA ASP A 475 -8.08 0.35 25.95
C ASP A 475 -7.32 -0.28 24.76
N GLY A 476 -6.30 -1.13 25.01
CA GLY A 476 -5.49 -1.79 23.97
C GLY A 476 -4.45 -0.89 23.29
N LYS A 477 -4.11 0.27 23.87
CA LYS A 477 -3.08 1.18 23.34
C LYS A 477 -1.70 0.73 23.78
N ILE A 478 -0.75 0.68 22.85
CA ILE A 478 0.62 0.27 23.17
C ILE A 478 1.36 1.40 23.88
N LEU A 479 1.89 1.10 25.05
CA LEU A 479 2.81 1.94 25.81
C LEU A 479 4.23 1.46 25.55
N GLY A 480 5.11 2.41 25.25
CA GLY A 480 6.51 2.11 25.03
C GLY A 480 7.32 3.39 24.90
N GLU A 481 8.63 3.23 24.85
CA GLU A 481 9.57 4.34 24.84
C GLU A 481 10.59 4.21 23.70
N PHE A 482 11.10 5.35 23.24
CA PHE A 482 12.17 5.41 22.26
C PHE A 482 13.49 5.58 23.01
N ARG A 483 14.35 4.56 22.95
CA ARG A 483 15.69 4.59 23.54
C ARG A 483 16.73 4.92 22.48
N SER A 484 17.67 5.78 22.87
CA SER A 484 18.93 5.93 22.15
C SER A 484 19.92 4.86 22.64
N SER A 485 20.77 4.35 21.75
CA SER A 485 21.87 3.48 22.16
C SER A 485 23.01 4.21 22.86
N GLY A 486 23.05 5.55 22.76
CA GLY A 486 24.11 6.37 23.36
C GLY A 486 25.47 6.19 22.67
N LEU A 487 25.47 5.66 21.44
CA LEU A 487 26.67 5.39 20.67
C LEU A 487 26.97 6.56 19.73
N ARG A 488 28.26 6.82 19.52
CA ARG A 488 28.70 7.79 18.50
C ARG A 488 28.39 7.23 17.11
N PRO A 489 27.66 7.96 16.25
CA PRO A 489 27.33 7.47 14.93
C PRO A 489 28.56 7.46 14.01
N TYR A 490 28.70 6.41 13.19
CA TYR A 490 29.72 6.33 12.14
C TYR A 490 29.44 7.31 11.00
N THR A 491 28.15 7.61 10.77
CA THR A 491 27.67 8.63 9.81
C THR A 491 27.97 10.08 10.23
N LEU A 492 28.62 10.32 11.37
CA LEU A 492 28.95 11.65 11.88
C LEU A 492 29.83 12.48 10.93
N GLU A 493 30.76 11.84 10.21
CA GLU A 493 31.65 12.58 9.30
C GLU A 493 30.87 13.20 8.13
N LYS A 494 29.85 12.49 7.61
CA LYS A 494 28.93 13.06 6.62
C LYS A 494 28.19 14.26 7.20
N ALA A 495 27.68 14.17 8.43
CA ALA A 495 27.04 15.31 9.07
C ALA A 495 27.99 16.52 9.24
N ARG A 496 29.28 16.27 9.53
CA ARG A 496 30.30 17.33 9.66
C ARG A 496 30.53 18.10 8.35
N GLN A 497 30.54 17.41 7.22
CA GLN A 497 30.72 18.05 5.90
C GLN A 497 29.66 19.12 5.61
N PHE A 498 28.49 19.01 6.23
CA PHE A 498 27.39 19.96 6.12
C PHE A 498 27.22 20.85 7.37
N GLY A 499 28.12 20.75 8.36
CA GLY A 499 28.08 21.56 9.58
C GLY A 499 27.04 21.15 10.62
N PHE A 500 26.56 19.91 10.57
CA PHE A 500 25.52 19.37 11.48
C PHE A 500 26.06 18.33 12.48
N ASP A 501 27.38 18.15 12.59
CA ASP A 501 27.96 17.09 13.42
C ASP A 501 27.62 17.21 14.90
N GLN A 502 27.69 18.40 15.49
CA GLN A 502 27.37 18.57 16.91
C GLN A 502 25.91 18.21 17.21
N ALA A 503 24.95 18.76 16.44
CA ALA A 503 23.53 18.48 16.63
C ALA A 503 23.18 17.01 16.37
N TYR A 504 23.86 16.37 15.41
CA TYR A 504 23.67 14.94 15.13
C TYR A 504 24.19 14.07 16.27
N LEU A 505 25.38 14.39 16.78
CA LEU A 505 25.98 13.69 17.92
C LEU A 505 25.11 13.83 19.17
N GLU A 506 24.66 15.05 19.51
CA GLU A 506 23.78 15.31 20.65
C GLU A 506 22.42 14.60 20.54
N ALA A 507 21.92 14.38 19.32
CA ALA A 507 20.71 13.60 19.11
C ALA A 507 20.93 12.10 19.34
N CYS A 508 22.08 11.56 18.95
CA CYS A 508 22.41 10.13 19.08
C CYS A 508 22.96 9.73 20.46
N LEU A 509 23.50 10.66 21.25
CA LEU A 509 23.87 10.44 22.66
C LEU A 509 22.65 10.65 23.56
#